data_AF-A0A938WP42-F1
#
_entry.id   AF-A0A938WP42-F1
#
_cell.length_a   1.000
_cell.length_b   1.000
_cell.length_c   1.000
_cell.angle_alpha   90.00
_cell.angle_beta   90.00
_cell.angle_gamma   90.00
#
_symmetry.space_group_name_H-M   'P 1'
#
loop_
_entity.id
_entity.type
_entity.pdbx_description
1 polymer ?
#
loop_
_entity_poly.entity_id
_entity_poly.type
_entity_poly.pdbx_seq_one_letter_code
_entity_poly.pdbx_strand_id
1 'polypeptide(L)'
;MKTMCTRAVASLLLCLAATTAALAQARIEEQIRDLESKNVMTDRIVKRDPKTRRVGMETKNFHFYSQGGTVANALREAFEAETRSATNVEREQRGESYECVLTFVQGSTKTVYRLSVSGDKLRPEVDVQTYFRDESVNIDESSVETTHKRNGDMAATDGHAAGGRYAIKEIS
;
A
#
# COMPACT_ATOMS: atom_id res chain seq x y z
N MET A 1 49.63 14.63 35.36
CA MET A 1 48.55 15.25 34.55
C MET A 1 48.19 14.31 33.41
N LYS A 2 46.92 14.36 33.00
CA LYS A 2 46.12 13.25 32.43
C LYS A 2 46.59 12.74 31.06
N THR A 3 46.62 11.42 30.95
CA THR A 3 46.60 10.61 29.72
C THR A 3 45.24 10.67 29.06
N MET A 4 45.13 11.16 27.81
CA MET A 4 43.99 10.87 26.95
C MET A 4 44.39 11.03 25.47
N CYS A 5 44.22 9.95 24.69
CA CYS A 5 43.53 9.96 23.39
C CYS A 5 43.86 8.67 22.63
N THR A 6 43.19 7.58 22.98
CA THR A 6 43.03 6.45 22.06
C THR A 6 41.75 5.74 22.44
N ARG A 7 40.64 6.09 21.78
CA ARG A 7 39.38 5.32 21.65
C ARG A 7 38.25 6.23 21.16
N ALA A 8 38.14 6.40 19.84
CA ALA A 8 36.94 6.97 19.23
C ALA A 8 36.81 6.54 17.75
N VAL A 9 36.87 5.23 17.47
CA VAL A 9 36.53 4.69 16.14
C VAL A 9 35.72 3.40 16.34
N ALA A 10 34.51 3.50 16.90
CA ALA A 10 33.61 2.36 17.01
C ALA A 10 32.12 2.74 17.08
N SER A 11 31.73 3.94 16.68
CA SER A 11 30.37 4.46 16.95
C SER A 11 29.56 4.86 15.71
N LEU A 12 30.08 4.67 14.48
CA LEU A 12 29.42 5.18 13.27
C LEU A 12 28.69 4.13 12.40
N LEU A 13 28.52 2.89 12.87
CA LEU A 13 27.97 1.79 12.05
C LEU A 13 26.58 1.27 12.47
N LEU A 14 25.90 1.88 13.46
CA LEU A 14 24.61 1.37 13.97
C LEU A 14 23.34 2.11 13.54
N CYS A 15 23.42 3.18 12.73
CA CYS A 15 22.23 3.97 12.37
C CYS A 15 21.59 3.64 11.01
N LEU A 16 22.13 2.68 10.24
CA LEU A 16 21.65 2.37 8.88
C LEU A 16 20.70 1.16 8.79
N ALA A 17 20.49 0.41 9.88
CA ALA A 17 19.63 -0.78 9.85
C ALA A 17 18.15 -0.49 10.12
N ALA A 18 17.80 0.71 10.64
CA ALA A 18 16.44 1.04 11.06
C ALA A 18 15.56 1.67 9.97
N THR A 19 16.14 2.16 8.86
CA THR A 19 15.38 2.83 7.79
C THR A 19 14.84 1.88 6.73
N THR A 20 15.36 0.65 6.64
CA THR A 20 14.98 -0.29 5.57
C THR A 20 13.58 -0.85 5.73
N ALA A 21 13.08 -0.99 6.96
CA ALA A 21 11.77 -1.57 7.23
C ALA A 21 10.60 -0.64 6.86
N ALA A 22 10.77 0.69 6.98
CA ALA A 22 9.77 1.68 6.54
C ALA A 22 9.79 1.91 5.02
N LEU A 23 10.89 1.57 4.33
CA LEU A 23 11.02 1.69 2.87
C LEU A 23 10.40 0.51 2.11
N ALA A 24 10.35 -0.67 2.74
CA ALA A 24 9.89 -1.95 2.19
C ALA A 24 8.40 -2.04 1.78
N GLN A 25 7.64 -0.96 1.98
CA GLN A 25 6.20 -0.90 1.69
C GLN A 25 5.83 0.34 0.88
N ALA A 26 6.79 1.24 0.62
CA ALA A 26 6.51 2.58 0.14
C ALA A 26 5.81 2.60 -1.22
N ARG A 27 6.18 1.67 -2.12
CA ARG A 27 5.58 1.56 -3.46
C ARG A 27 4.13 1.10 -3.41
N ILE A 28 3.85 0.09 -2.57
CA ILE A 28 2.48 -0.41 -2.39
C ILE A 28 1.64 0.70 -1.76
N GLU A 29 2.13 1.35 -0.72
CA GLU A 29 1.40 2.46 -0.08
C GLU A 29 1.14 3.64 -1.02
N GLU A 30 2.05 3.94 -1.95
CA GLU A 30 1.84 4.95 -2.97
C GLU A 30 0.65 4.58 -3.88
N GLN A 31 0.59 3.33 -4.34
CA GLN A 31 -0.55 2.85 -5.12
C GLN A 31 -1.86 2.89 -4.30
N ILE A 32 -1.82 2.51 -3.02
CA ILE A 32 -3.00 2.59 -2.14
C ILE A 32 -3.48 4.04 -2.00
N ARG A 33 -2.59 5.01 -1.78
CA ARG A 33 -2.95 6.44 -1.69
C ARG A 33 -3.56 6.96 -3.00
N ASP A 34 -3.04 6.53 -4.14
CA ASP A 34 -3.62 6.87 -5.44
C ASP A 34 -5.05 6.30 -5.60
N LEU A 35 -5.28 5.04 -5.22
CA LEU A 35 -6.61 4.43 -5.21
C LEU A 35 -7.59 5.15 -4.26
N GLU A 36 -7.12 5.58 -3.09
CA GLU A 36 -7.92 6.37 -2.14
C GLU A 36 -8.31 7.72 -2.75
N SER A 37 -7.36 8.40 -3.42
CA SER A 37 -7.60 9.71 -4.05
C SER A 37 -8.64 9.64 -5.17
N LYS A 38 -8.73 8.49 -5.84
CA LYS A 38 -9.70 8.20 -6.91
C LYS A 38 -11.04 7.67 -6.40
N ASN A 39 -11.24 7.64 -5.07
CA ASN A 39 -12.47 7.17 -4.42
C ASN A 39 -12.86 5.71 -4.73
N VAL A 40 -11.88 4.84 -4.94
CA VAL A 40 -12.08 3.43 -5.32
C VAL A 40 -12.22 2.51 -4.10
N MET A 41 -11.89 3.01 -2.92
CA MET A 41 -12.01 2.26 -1.67
C MET A 41 -13.47 1.89 -1.40
N THR A 42 -13.74 0.59 -1.34
CA THR A 42 -15.09 0.03 -1.16
C THR A 42 -15.44 -0.14 0.31
N ASP A 43 -14.45 -0.48 1.14
CA ASP A 43 -14.66 -0.63 2.57
C ASP A 43 -13.44 -0.20 3.37
N ARG A 44 -13.67 0.38 4.54
CA ARG A 44 -12.67 0.67 5.55
C ARG A 44 -13.21 0.33 6.92
N ILE A 45 -12.49 -0.53 7.62
CA ILE A 45 -12.79 -0.96 8.99
C ILE A 45 -11.66 -0.50 9.89
N VAL A 46 -11.98 0.27 10.93
CA VAL A 46 -10.99 0.70 11.94
C VAL A 46 -11.44 0.26 13.33
N LYS A 47 -10.53 -0.36 14.09
CA LYS A 47 -10.72 -0.65 15.52
C LYS A 47 -9.64 0.07 16.34
N ARG A 48 -10.07 0.61 17.47
CA ARG A 48 -9.25 1.46 18.34
C ARG A 48 -9.27 0.95 19.77
N ASP A 49 -8.27 1.35 20.53
CA ASP A 49 -8.32 1.25 21.98
C ASP A 49 -9.41 2.20 22.53
N PRO A 50 -10.35 1.71 23.34
CA PRO A 50 -11.45 2.53 23.84
C PRO A 50 -10.99 3.65 24.79
N LYS A 51 -9.87 3.47 25.48
CA LYS A 51 -9.30 4.43 26.43
C LYS A 51 -8.39 5.44 25.73
N THR A 52 -7.47 4.94 24.90
CA THR A 52 -6.43 5.79 24.28
C THR A 52 -6.79 6.30 22.89
N ARG A 53 -7.84 5.75 22.27
CA ARG A 53 -8.30 6.03 20.89
C ARG A 53 -7.26 5.72 19.80
N ARG A 54 -6.12 5.13 20.18
CA ARG A 54 -5.07 4.67 19.25
C ARG A 54 -5.65 3.60 18.31
N VAL A 55 -5.31 3.68 17.03
CA VAL A 55 -5.67 2.63 16.06
C VAL A 55 -4.86 1.38 16.39
N GLY A 56 -5.56 0.28 16.65
CA GLY A 56 -4.94 -1.02 16.83
C GLY A 56 -5.17 -1.96 15.66
N MET A 57 -6.15 -1.66 14.80
CA MET A 57 -6.43 -2.42 13.59
C MET A 57 -7.05 -1.52 12.52
N GLU A 58 -6.62 -1.72 11.28
CA GLU A 58 -7.25 -1.10 10.12
C GLU A 58 -7.28 -2.09 8.95
N THR A 59 -8.45 -2.25 8.33
CA THR A 59 -8.61 -2.96 7.06
C THR A 59 -9.14 -1.98 6.03
N LYS A 60 -8.56 -1.98 4.82
CA LYS A 60 -9.11 -1.29 3.66
C LYS A 60 -9.27 -2.28 2.53
N ASN A 61 -10.39 -2.19 1.83
CA ASN A 61 -10.68 -3.00 0.67
C ASN A 61 -10.93 -2.07 -0.53
N PHE A 62 -10.39 -2.47 -1.67
CA PHE A 62 -10.55 -1.81 -2.95
C PHE A 62 -10.98 -2.86 -3.95
N HIS A 63 -11.99 -2.56 -4.74
CA HIS A 63 -12.46 -3.45 -5.79
C HIS A 63 -12.86 -2.61 -7.01
N PHE A 64 -12.26 -2.90 -8.15
CA PHE A 64 -12.50 -2.15 -9.38
C PHE A 64 -12.07 -2.91 -10.64
N TYR A 65 -12.57 -2.45 -11.79
CA TYR A 65 -12.08 -2.87 -13.09
C TYR A 65 -11.04 -1.86 -13.60
N SER A 66 -9.83 -2.34 -13.90
CA SER A 66 -8.74 -1.50 -14.42
C SER A 66 -8.85 -1.37 -15.94
N GLN A 67 -9.46 -0.29 -16.45
CA GLN A 67 -9.53 -0.05 -17.90
C GLN A 67 -8.13 0.02 -18.52
N GLY A 68 -7.89 -0.75 -19.58
CA GLY A 68 -6.59 -0.86 -20.25
C GLY A 68 -5.50 -1.60 -19.45
N GLY A 69 -5.84 -2.16 -18.28
CA GLY A 69 -4.91 -2.94 -17.45
C GLY A 69 -3.78 -2.15 -16.78
N THR A 70 -3.69 -0.83 -16.97
CA THR A 70 -2.58 -0.01 -16.48
C THR A 70 -2.43 -0.03 -14.96
N VAL A 71 -3.54 0.18 -14.23
CA VAL A 71 -3.52 0.21 -12.75
C VAL A 71 -3.24 -1.19 -12.20
N ALA A 72 -3.82 -2.23 -12.81
CA ALA A 72 -3.53 -3.62 -12.44
C ALA A 72 -2.04 -3.96 -12.57
N ASN A 73 -1.40 -3.55 -13.66
CA ASN A 73 0.04 -3.78 -13.88
C ASN A 73 0.92 -3.00 -12.90
N ALA A 74 0.61 -1.72 -12.65
CA ALA A 74 1.33 -0.92 -11.67
C ALA A 74 1.27 -1.53 -10.25
N LEU A 75 0.10 -2.05 -9.85
CA LEU A 75 -0.08 -2.77 -8.60
C LEU A 75 0.74 -4.07 -8.56
N ARG A 76 0.73 -4.86 -9.65
CA ARG A 76 1.55 -6.08 -9.76
C ARG A 76 3.04 -5.76 -9.60
N GLU A 77 3.53 -4.75 -10.30
CA GLU A 77 4.92 -4.31 -10.24
C GLU A 77 5.30 -3.83 -8.83
N ALA A 78 4.41 -3.06 -8.17
CA ALA A 78 4.62 -2.62 -6.80
C ALA A 78 4.71 -3.80 -5.83
N PHE A 79 3.81 -4.79 -5.93
CA PHE A 79 3.87 -5.99 -5.09
C PHE A 79 5.13 -6.81 -5.38
N GLU A 80 5.48 -7.02 -6.64
CA GLU A 80 6.69 -7.76 -7.04
C GLU A 80 7.98 -7.11 -6.51
N ALA A 81 8.06 -5.77 -6.56
CA ALA A 81 9.21 -5.02 -6.07
C ALA A 81 9.45 -5.21 -4.56
N GLU A 82 8.38 -5.32 -3.76
CA GLU A 82 8.48 -5.41 -2.31
C GLU A 82 8.58 -6.86 -1.78
N THR A 83 8.44 -7.87 -2.64
CA THR A 83 8.55 -9.30 -2.26
C THR A 83 9.81 -9.63 -1.47
N ARG A 84 10.96 -9.03 -1.82
CA ARG A 84 12.25 -9.29 -1.18
C ARG A 84 12.34 -8.73 0.24
N SER A 85 11.52 -7.74 0.54
CA SER A 85 11.51 -7.05 1.83
C SER A 85 10.41 -7.57 2.75
N ALA A 86 9.50 -8.40 2.23
CA ALA A 86 8.42 -9.00 3.00
C ALA A 86 8.92 -10.11 3.94
N THR A 87 8.30 -10.22 5.11
CA THR A 87 8.56 -11.30 6.08
C THR A 87 8.01 -12.64 5.56
N ASN A 88 6.87 -12.61 4.87
CA ASN A 88 6.30 -13.78 4.19
C ASN A 88 5.67 -13.34 2.85
N VAL A 89 5.79 -14.21 1.85
CA VAL A 89 5.26 -14.02 0.50
C VAL A 89 4.50 -15.27 0.11
N GLU A 90 3.22 -15.09 -0.19
CA GLU A 90 2.40 -16.10 -0.86
C GLU A 90 2.06 -15.56 -2.25
N ARG A 91 2.31 -16.34 -3.29
CA ARG A 91 2.09 -15.91 -4.67
C ARG A 91 1.59 -17.07 -5.50
N GLU A 92 0.56 -16.81 -6.29
CA GLU A 92 0.00 -17.74 -7.24
C GLU A 92 -0.26 -17.05 -8.58
N GLN A 93 0.09 -17.72 -9.68
CA GLN A 93 -0.24 -17.29 -11.03
C GLN A 93 -0.84 -18.48 -11.78
N ARG A 94 -2.08 -18.34 -12.25
CA ARG A 94 -2.76 -19.35 -13.08
C ARG A 94 -3.38 -18.69 -14.29
N GLY A 95 -2.80 -18.93 -15.47
CA GLY A 95 -3.23 -18.26 -16.69
C GLY A 95 -3.11 -16.74 -16.53
N GLU A 96 -4.21 -16.01 -16.70
CA GLU A 96 -4.26 -14.55 -16.56
C GLU A 96 -4.49 -14.10 -15.10
N SER A 97 -4.94 -15.00 -14.22
CA SER A 97 -5.14 -14.70 -12.80
C SER A 97 -3.83 -14.64 -12.03
N TYR A 98 -3.71 -13.63 -11.18
CA TYR A 98 -2.58 -13.38 -10.29
C TYR A 98 -3.09 -13.11 -8.88
N GLU A 99 -2.54 -13.82 -7.90
CA GLU A 99 -2.71 -13.51 -6.50
C GLU A 99 -1.35 -13.34 -5.82
N CYS A 100 -1.24 -12.32 -4.97
CA CYS A 100 -0.07 -12.13 -4.13
C CYS A 100 -0.46 -11.58 -2.76
N VAL A 101 0.07 -12.21 -1.71
CA VAL A 101 -0.04 -11.77 -0.33
C VAL A 101 1.36 -11.51 0.19
N LEU A 102 1.59 -10.29 0.69
CA LEU A 102 2.82 -9.88 1.33
C LEU A 102 2.54 -9.57 2.79
N THR A 103 3.23 -10.26 3.68
CA THR A 103 3.17 -10.00 5.12
C THR A 103 4.48 -9.38 5.58
N PHE A 104 4.37 -8.29 6.33
CA PHE A 104 5.48 -7.61 6.96
C PHE A 104 5.24 -7.57 8.46
N VAL A 105 6.25 -7.99 9.24
CA VAL A 105 6.20 -7.99 10.70
C VAL A 105 7.33 -7.13 11.24
N GLN A 106 6.99 -6.13 12.04
CA GLN A 106 7.94 -5.20 12.67
C GLN A 106 7.54 -4.99 14.14
N GLY A 107 8.26 -5.64 15.05
CA GLY A 107 7.92 -5.59 16.48
C GLY A 107 6.52 -6.15 16.74
N SER A 108 5.65 -5.35 17.37
CA SER A 108 4.23 -5.70 17.61
C SER A 108 3.31 -5.41 16.42
N THR A 109 3.85 -4.87 15.33
CA THR A 109 3.07 -4.46 14.17
C THR A 109 3.14 -5.51 13.07
N LYS A 110 1.98 -5.87 12.53
CA LYS A 110 1.82 -6.71 11.35
C LYS A 110 1.03 -5.94 10.29
N THR A 111 1.59 -5.86 9.09
CA THR A 111 0.90 -5.33 7.91
C THR A 111 0.83 -6.42 6.84
N VAL A 112 -0.37 -6.66 6.30
CA VAL A 112 -0.62 -7.60 5.23
C VAL A 112 -1.22 -6.85 4.05
N TYR A 113 -0.63 -7.04 2.87
CA TYR A 113 -1.17 -6.58 1.61
C TYR A 113 -1.57 -7.78 0.78
N ARG A 114 -2.78 -7.77 0.23
CA ARG A 114 -3.25 -8.77 -0.73
C ARG A 114 -3.66 -8.08 -2.02
N LEU A 115 -3.20 -8.64 -3.14
CA LEU A 115 -3.58 -8.25 -4.48
C LEU A 115 -4.13 -9.49 -5.19
N SER A 116 -5.33 -9.37 -5.73
CA SER A 116 -5.88 -10.31 -6.71
C SER A 116 -6.16 -9.55 -8.00
N VAL A 117 -5.72 -10.11 -9.11
CA VAL A 117 -6.00 -9.61 -10.46
C VAL A 117 -6.54 -10.79 -11.26
N SER A 118 -7.72 -10.65 -11.82
CA SER A 118 -8.35 -11.70 -12.62
C SER A 118 -9.13 -11.13 -13.80
N GLY A 119 -9.63 -12.00 -14.69
CA GLY A 119 -10.36 -11.59 -15.88
C GLY A 119 -9.44 -11.21 -17.06
N ASP A 120 -10.03 -10.52 -18.05
CA ASP A 120 -9.37 -10.18 -19.31
C ASP A 120 -8.33 -9.06 -19.17
N LYS A 121 -7.25 -9.13 -19.94
CA LYS A 121 -6.15 -8.15 -19.93
C LYS A 121 -6.57 -6.71 -20.26
N LEU A 122 -7.62 -6.52 -21.05
CA LEU A 122 -8.08 -5.18 -21.41
C LEU A 122 -8.86 -4.50 -20.29
N ARG A 123 -9.50 -5.30 -19.41
CA ARG A 123 -10.28 -4.79 -18.29
C ARG A 123 -10.22 -5.81 -17.13
N PRO A 124 -9.05 -6.00 -16.50
CA PRO A 124 -8.94 -6.94 -15.41
C PRO A 124 -9.70 -6.42 -14.19
N GLU A 125 -10.31 -7.35 -13.48
CA GLU A 125 -10.85 -7.16 -12.14
C GLU A 125 -9.71 -7.15 -11.14
N VAL A 126 -9.71 -6.15 -10.26
CA VAL A 126 -8.64 -5.93 -9.29
C VAL A 126 -9.24 -5.80 -7.90
N ASP A 127 -8.81 -6.68 -7.01
CA ASP A 127 -9.05 -6.60 -5.58
C ASP A 127 -7.75 -6.30 -4.85
N VAL A 128 -7.77 -5.24 -4.04
CA VAL A 128 -6.66 -4.92 -3.14
C VAL A 128 -7.18 -4.85 -1.72
N GLN A 129 -6.48 -5.51 -0.81
CA GLN A 129 -6.74 -5.41 0.62
C GLN A 129 -5.47 -5.01 1.35
N THR A 130 -5.61 -4.05 2.26
CA THR A 130 -4.58 -3.74 3.26
C THR A 130 -5.12 -4.07 4.63
N TYR A 131 -4.35 -4.81 5.42
CA TYR A 131 -4.64 -5.11 6.81
C TYR A 131 -3.47 -4.69 7.69
N PHE A 132 -3.74 -3.87 8.69
CA PHE A 132 -2.79 -3.46 9.72
C PHE A 132 -3.27 -3.93 11.08
N ARG A 133 -2.35 -4.45 11.91
CA ARG A 133 -2.58 -4.79 13.30
C ARG A 133 -1.38 -4.39 14.16
N ASP A 134 -1.62 -3.62 15.20
CA ASP A 134 -0.68 -3.42 16.30
C ASP A 134 -1.14 -4.25 17.50
N GLU A 135 -0.45 -5.35 17.77
CA GLU A 135 -0.77 -6.27 18.87
C GLU A 135 -0.51 -5.65 20.25
N SER A 136 0.23 -4.53 20.32
CA SER A 136 0.41 -3.79 21.58
C SER A 136 -0.84 -2.99 21.99
N VAL A 137 -1.80 -2.84 21.07
CA VAL A 137 -3.03 -2.07 21.29
C VAL A 137 -4.18 -3.01 21.62
N ASN A 138 -4.73 -2.83 22.84
CA ASN A 138 -5.93 -3.52 23.28
C ASN A 138 -7.15 -2.94 22.55
N ILE A 139 -7.55 -3.60 21.45
CA ILE A 139 -8.74 -3.22 20.69
C ILE A 139 -9.97 -3.78 21.38
N ASP A 140 -11.01 -2.96 21.46
CA ASP A 140 -12.34 -3.46 21.74
C ASP A 140 -12.91 -4.04 20.44
N GLU A 141 -13.03 -5.37 20.37
CA GLU A 141 -13.52 -6.05 19.17
C GLU A 141 -14.95 -5.68 18.79
N SER A 142 -15.73 -5.12 19.72
CA SER A 142 -17.10 -4.64 19.52
C SER A 142 -17.18 -3.23 18.92
N SER A 143 -16.09 -2.46 18.96
CA SER A 143 -16.03 -1.10 18.41
C SER A 143 -15.55 -1.13 16.95
N VAL A 144 -16.48 -1.02 16.01
CA VAL A 144 -16.18 -1.06 14.57
C VAL A 144 -16.61 0.25 13.91
N GLU A 145 -15.64 1.05 13.47
CA GLU A 145 -15.90 2.17 12.56
C GLU A 145 -15.82 1.63 11.13
N THR A 146 -16.97 1.48 10.46
CA THR A 146 -17.06 0.97 9.07
C THR A 146 -17.45 2.09 8.11
N THR A 147 -16.73 2.23 7.00
CA THR A 147 -17.11 3.11 5.89
C THR A 147 -17.26 2.28 4.62
N HIS A 148 -18.49 2.13 4.13
CA HIS A 148 -18.77 1.39 2.89
C HIS A 148 -19.11 2.35 1.73
N LYS A 149 -18.53 2.14 0.55
CA LYS A 149 -18.85 2.85 -0.69
C LYS A 149 -19.19 1.84 -1.80
N ARG A 150 -20.21 2.17 -2.61
CA ARG A 150 -20.60 1.36 -3.78
C ARG A 150 -19.63 1.59 -4.95
N ASN A 151 -19.31 0.51 -5.67
CA ASN A 151 -18.35 0.43 -6.76
C ASN A 151 -18.56 1.52 -7.84
N GLY A 152 -17.45 2.08 -8.34
CA GLY A 152 -17.39 2.89 -9.55
C GLY A 152 -16.28 2.38 -10.46
N ASP A 153 -16.50 2.36 -11.77
CA ASP A 153 -15.47 2.00 -12.76
C ASP A 153 -14.32 3.02 -12.75
N MET A 154 -13.07 2.53 -12.76
CA MET A 154 -11.88 3.37 -12.83
C MET A 154 -11.57 3.73 -14.27
N ALA A 155 -11.69 5.02 -14.62
CA ALA A 155 -11.29 5.52 -15.93
C ALA A 155 -9.79 5.35 -16.15
N ALA A 156 -9.39 5.00 -17.38
CA ALA A 156 -7.99 4.96 -17.77
C ALA A 156 -7.36 6.33 -17.49
N THR A 157 -6.34 6.38 -16.63
CA THR A 157 -5.60 7.64 -16.42
C THR A 157 -4.75 7.90 -17.65
N ASP A 158 -5.13 8.92 -18.42
CA ASP A 158 -4.29 9.45 -19.48
C ASP A 158 -2.93 9.80 -18.90
N GLY A 159 -1.90 9.16 -19.45
CA GLY A 159 -0.52 9.45 -19.12
C GLY A 159 -0.26 10.94 -19.25
N HIS A 160 0.31 11.53 -18.21
CA HIS A 160 0.75 12.93 -18.20
C HIS A 160 1.87 13.10 -19.26
N ALA A 161 1.48 13.35 -20.51
CA ALA A 161 2.37 13.91 -21.50
C ALA A 161 2.44 15.42 -21.27
N ALA A 162 3.54 15.86 -20.67
CA ALA A 162 3.91 17.25 -20.65
C ALA A 162 3.99 17.77 -22.10
N GLY A 163 3.23 18.82 -22.44
CA GLY A 163 3.40 19.51 -23.71
C GLY A 163 2.26 20.43 -24.12
N GLY A 164 2.48 21.74 -24.01
CA GLY A 164 1.90 22.71 -24.95
C GLY A 164 0.63 23.44 -24.52
N ARG A 165 0.78 24.53 -23.76
CA ARG A 165 -0.07 25.70 -23.94
C ARG A 165 0.14 26.22 -25.36
N TYR A 166 -0.92 26.49 -26.14
CA TYR A 166 -1.12 27.77 -26.85
C TYR A 166 -2.55 27.88 -27.43
N ALA A 167 -3.25 28.90 -26.93
CA ALA A 167 -4.28 29.75 -27.52
C ALA A 167 -5.19 29.22 -28.65
N ILE A 168 -6.49 29.14 -28.34
CA ILE A 168 -7.57 29.33 -29.31
C ILE A 168 -7.80 30.86 -29.42
N LYS A 169 -7.67 31.41 -30.63
CA LYS A 169 -8.07 32.79 -30.94
C LYS A 169 -9.13 32.77 -32.05
N GLU A 170 -10.30 33.23 -31.64
CA GLU A 170 -11.38 33.93 -32.36
C GLU A 170 -11.77 33.55 -33.80
N ILE A 171 -13.02 33.08 -33.91
CA ILE A 171 -14.15 33.62 -34.69
C ILE A 171 -13.79 34.58 -35.85
N SER A 172 -14.15 34.16 -37.07
CA SER A 172 -14.80 34.98 -38.10
C SER A 172 -15.70 34.11 -38.96
#